data_AF-A0A429ZZT5-F1
#
_entry.id   AF-A0A429ZZT5-F1
#
_cell.length_a   1.000
_cell.length_b   1.000
_cell.length_c   1.000
_cell.angle_alpha   90.00
_cell.angle_beta   90.00
_cell.angle_gamma   90.00
#
_symmetry.space_group_name_H-M   'P 1'
#
loop_
_entity.id
_entity.type
_entity.pdbx_description
1 polymer ?
#
loop_
_entity_poly.entity_id
_entity_poly.type
_entity_poly.pdbx_seq_one_letter_code
_entity_poly.pdbx_strand_id
1 'polypeptide(L)'
;MEETISLQEIVSLLRRKLLIILIGVFVGLGLSAAITYFVITPKYSSTTQLIATNKTNEQNNVNQDAINANLLMINTYKDFIKGDVVTESARKILEKESNYTGTSNQLKEMISVEQTQNSQMFSIKVTSPDPVEAANIANVVASVFQKEAKKYTNADKVSVISKAEVNNKPVSPNAVINLAIGVVLGLIVGVGVALITEMFNRNVKSQDFVTDVMGIPVLANIPLFDKKKMGQYTKLQSRIMNEGTVTFESEYYAVDMDDEVDGLDLDFPSDQDTINLEKINLDRITRSIDELQDEEYNQNDRRSQRHRV
;
A
#
# COMPACT_ATOMS: atom_id res chain seq x y z
N MET A 1 -25.55 9.10 -20.07
CA MET A 1 -24.48 10.01 -19.64
C MET A 1 -23.30 9.15 -19.22
N GLU A 2 -22.13 9.34 -19.82
CA GLU A 2 -20.91 8.66 -19.36
C GLU A 2 -20.44 9.36 -18.09
N GLU A 3 -20.64 8.72 -16.93
CA GLU A 3 -20.05 9.21 -15.68
C GLU A 3 -18.53 8.99 -15.75
N THR A 4 -17.83 10.01 -16.23
CA THR A 4 -16.38 10.04 -16.17
C THR A 4 -15.98 10.35 -14.73
N ILE A 5 -15.53 9.32 -14.01
CA ILE A 5 -15.01 9.47 -12.65
C ILE A 5 -13.86 10.47 -12.69
N SER A 6 -14.02 11.62 -12.04
CA SER A 6 -12.99 12.65 -12.01
C SER A 6 -11.84 12.22 -11.09
N LEU A 7 -10.59 12.54 -11.48
CA LEU A 7 -9.40 12.35 -10.62
C LEU A 7 -9.57 13.01 -9.24
N GLN A 8 -10.27 14.15 -9.17
CA GLN A 8 -10.55 14.84 -7.91
C GLN A 8 -11.49 14.03 -7.01
N GLU A 9 -12.48 13.35 -7.59
CA GLU A 9 -13.38 12.47 -6.85
C GLU A 9 -12.62 11.29 -6.26
N ILE A 10 -11.76 10.64 -7.04
CA ILE A 10 -10.91 9.52 -6.56
C ILE A 10 -10.06 9.96 -5.35
N VAL A 11 -9.41 11.11 -5.43
CA VAL A 11 -8.60 11.64 -4.31
C VAL A 11 -9.46 11.95 -3.08
N SER A 12 -10.66 12.50 -3.28
CA SER A 12 -11.60 12.77 -2.18
C SER A 12 -12.08 11.48 -1.51
N LEU A 13 -12.30 10.41 -2.29
CA LEU A 13 -12.69 9.09 -1.80
C LEU A 13 -11.57 8.44 -0.98
N LEU A 14 -10.34 8.49 -1.49
CA LEU A 14 -9.12 8.01 -0.80
C LEU A 14 -8.96 8.68 0.56
N ARG A 15 -9.11 10.01 0.65
CA ARG A 15 -9.02 10.75 1.91
C ARG A 15 -10.11 10.36 2.90
N ARG A 16 -11.36 10.21 2.44
CA ARG A 16 -12.50 9.86 3.31
C ARG A 16 -12.42 8.42 3.82
N LYS A 17 -11.84 7.50 3.05
CA LYS A 17 -11.72 6.08 3.39
C LYS A 17 -10.30 5.66 3.80
N LEU A 18 -9.46 6.61 4.20
CA LEU A 18 -8.07 6.36 4.58
C LEU A 18 -7.94 5.35 5.73
N LEU A 19 -8.90 5.30 6.66
CA LEU A 19 -8.93 4.28 7.72
C LEU A 19 -9.07 2.86 7.17
N ILE A 20 -9.90 2.63 6.13
CA ILE A 20 -10.07 1.30 5.53
C ILE A 20 -8.75 0.86 4.86
N ILE A 21 -8.09 1.80 4.18
CA ILE A 21 -6.82 1.54 3.49
C ILE A 21 -5.72 1.23 4.52
N LEU A 22 -5.63 2.02 5.60
CA LEU A 22 -4.66 1.76 6.68
C LEU A 22 -4.90 0.39 7.32
N ILE A 23 -6.15 0.02 7.62
CA ILE A 23 -6.47 -1.31 8.14
C ILE A 23 -6.03 -2.40 7.16
N GLY A 24 -6.30 -2.23 5.87
CA GLY A 24 -5.84 -3.16 4.82
C GLY A 24 -4.32 -3.35 4.81
N VAL A 25 -3.56 -2.25 4.95
CA VAL A 25 -2.09 -2.29 5.05
C VAL A 25 -1.64 -3.01 6.32
N PHE A 26 -2.20 -2.70 7.49
CA PHE A 26 -1.83 -3.37 8.74
C PHE A 26 -2.15 -4.87 8.72
N VAL A 27 -3.29 -5.24 8.14
CA VAL A 27 -3.66 -6.66 7.95
C VAL A 27 -2.70 -7.34 6.98
N GLY A 28 -2.39 -6.72 5.84
CA GLY A 28 -1.43 -7.26 4.86
C GLY A 28 -0.02 -7.43 5.44
N LEU A 29 0.44 -6.45 6.24
CA LEU A 29 1.71 -6.52 6.94
C LEU A 29 1.69 -7.63 8.00
N GLY A 30 0.64 -7.71 8.82
CA GLY A 30 0.48 -8.73 9.85
C GLY A 30 0.47 -10.16 9.29
N LEU A 31 -0.29 -10.38 8.20
CA LEU A 31 -0.33 -11.68 7.52
C LEU A 31 1.01 -12.03 6.89
N SER A 32 1.67 -11.07 6.22
CA SER A 32 2.99 -11.31 5.63
C SER A 32 4.05 -11.63 6.69
N ALA A 33 4.04 -10.92 7.82
CA ALA A 33 4.91 -11.20 8.95
C ALA A 33 4.64 -12.58 9.55
N ALA A 34 3.37 -12.93 9.77
CA ALA A 34 2.98 -14.23 10.29
C ALA A 34 3.48 -15.37 9.38
N ILE A 35 3.25 -15.27 8.07
CA ILE A 35 3.72 -16.28 7.10
C ILE A 35 5.24 -16.36 7.10
N THR A 36 5.92 -15.21 7.08
CA THR A 36 7.38 -15.14 7.00
C THR A 36 8.07 -15.73 8.22
N TYR A 37 7.58 -15.45 9.42
CA TYR A 37 8.24 -15.87 10.67
C TYR A 37 7.75 -17.21 11.23
N PHE A 38 6.49 -17.59 10.97
CA PHE A 38 5.92 -18.83 11.53
C PHE A 38 5.84 -19.98 10.53
N VAL A 39 5.72 -19.71 9.23
CA VAL A 39 5.46 -20.77 8.22
C VAL A 39 6.71 -21.08 7.40
N ILE A 40 7.48 -20.08 7.00
CA ILE A 40 8.64 -20.27 6.13
C ILE A 40 9.87 -20.66 6.97
N THR A 41 10.46 -21.81 6.67
CA THR A 41 11.69 -22.26 7.33
C THR A 41 12.90 -21.41 6.93
N PRO A 42 13.76 -21.02 7.89
CA PRO A 42 14.98 -20.30 7.56
C PRO A 42 15.90 -21.20 6.73
N LYS A 43 16.47 -20.64 5.67
CA LYS A 43 17.48 -21.32 4.85
C LYS A 43 18.81 -20.60 4.98
N TYR A 44 19.87 -21.38 5.07
CA TYR A 44 21.25 -20.92 5.20
C TYR A 44 22.00 -21.21 3.91
N SER A 45 23.00 -20.40 3.60
CA SER A 45 23.85 -20.67 2.44
C SER A 45 25.32 -20.59 2.78
N SER A 46 26.07 -21.54 2.23
CA SER A 46 27.52 -21.61 2.33
C SER A 46 28.13 -21.67 0.94
N THR A 47 29.29 -21.02 0.77
CA THR A 47 29.88 -20.77 -0.56
C THR A 47 31.32 -21.24 -0.63
N THR A 48 31.63 -22.05 -1.64
CA THR A 48 32.99 -22.45 -2.00
C THR A 48 33.42 -21.68 -3.25
N GLN A 49 34.62 -21.11 -3.26
CA GLN A 49 35.16 -20.38 -4.41
C GLN A 49 36.19 -21.20 -5.16
N LEU A 50 36.06 -21.24 -6.48
CA LEU A 50 36.96 -21.96 -7.37
C LEU A 50 37.44 -21.04 -8.49
N ILE A 51 38.65 -21.32 -8.97
CA ILE A 51 39.20 -20.74 -10.19
C ILE A 51 39.50 -21.84 -11.19
N ALA A 52 39.15 -21.60 -12.44
CA ALA A 52 39.52 -22.46 -13.55
C ALA A 52 40.51 -21.71 -14.44
N THR A 53 41.67 -22.32 -14.69
CA THR A 53 42.67 -21.78 -15.61
C THR A 53 43.00 -22.82 -16.67
N ASN A 54 43.26 -22.38 -17.90
CA ASN A 54 43.77 -23.26 -18.96
C ASN A 54 45.30 -23.15 -19.03
N LYS A 55 46.00 -24.26 -19.33
CA LYS A 55 47.42 -24.18 -19.69
C LYS A 55 47.54 -23.46 -21.04
N THR A 56 48.01 -22.21 -21.02
CA THR A 56 48.67 -21.64 -22.19
C THR A 56 49.98 -22.40 -22.37
N ASN A 57 50.12 -23.16 -23.46
CA ASN A 57 51.42 -23.68 -23.86
C ASN A 57 52.36 -22.49 -24.04
N GLU A 58 53.52 -22.51 -23.39
CA GLU A 58 54.48 -21.39 -23.27
C GLU A 58 55.07 -20.87 -24.60
N GLN A 59 54.52 -21.29 -25.75
CA GLN A 59 55.10 -21.07 -27.07
C GLN A 59 54.13 -20.51 -28.12
N ASN A 60 52.90 -20.17 -27.77
CA ASN A 60 51.97 -19.55 -28.72
C ASN A 60 51.34 -18.28 -28.16
N ASN A 61 51.41 -17.22 -28.97
CA ASN A 61 50.80 -15.91 -28.76
C ASN A 61 49.45 -16.02 -28.04
N VAL A 62 49.31 -15.28 -26.94
CA VAL A 62 48.05 -15.15 -26.20
C VAL A 62 47.07 -14.38 -27.09
N ASN A 63 46.35 -15.09 -27.97
CA ASN A 63 45.28 -14.51 -28.76
C ASN A 63 44.11 -14.15 -27.83
N GLN A 64 43.54 -12.96 -28.04
CA GLN A 64 42.34 -12.45 -27.34
C GLN A 64 41.18 -13.48 -27.35
N ASP A 65 41.11 -14.31 -28.39
CA ASP A 65 40.14 -15.40 -28.55
C ASP A 65 40.25 -16.49 -27.47
N ALA A 66 41.46 -16.75 -26.96
CA ALA A 66 41.68 -17.74 -25.89
C ALA A 66 41.13 -17.24 -24.54
N ILE A 67 41.14 -15.93 -24.29
CA ILE A 67 40.56 -15.33 -23.09
C ILE A 67 39.03 -15.41 -23.14
N ASN A 68 38.44 -15.15 -24.31
CA ASN A 68 37.00 -15.26 -24.53
C ASN A 68 36.50 -16.72 -24.44
N ALA A 69 37.26 -17.69 -24.96
CA ALA A 69 36.96 -19.11 -24.82
C ALA A 69 36.96 -19.57 -23.34
N ASN A 70 37.88 -19.04 -22.52
CA ASN A 70 37.94 -19.35 -21.09
C ASN A 70 36.71 -18.82 -20.32
N LEU A 71 36.20 -17.64 -20.69
CA LEU A 71 34.99 -17.09 -20.07
C LEU A 71 33.72 -17.87 -20.45
N LEU A 72 33.65 -18.42 -21.67
CA LEU A 72 32.54 -19.26 -22.13
C LEU A 72 32.49 -20.64 -21.45
N MET A 73 33.63 -21.18 -21.01
CA MET A 73 33.69 -22.46 -20.28
C MET A 73 32.99 -22.42 -18.92
N ILE A 74 32.73 -21.25 -18.34
CA ILE A 74 32.10 -21.16 -17.02
C ILE A 74 30.63 -21.60 -17.07
N ASN A 75 29.93 -21.35 -18.18
CA ASN A 75 28.59 -21.91 -18.38
C ASN A 75 28.65 -23.45 -18.48
N THR A 76 29.63 -23.98 -19.20
CA THR A 76 29.88 -25.43 -19.26
C THR A 76 30.18 -26.03 -17.89
N TYR A 77 30.99 -25.33 -17.07
CA TYR A 77 31.28 -25.77 -15.70
C TYR A 77 30.05 -25.70 -14.81
N LYS A 78 29.23 -24.66 -14.94
CA LYS A 78 27.96 -24.54 -14.23
C LYS A 78 27.03 -25.71 -14.54
N ASP A 79 26.90 -26.05 -15.82
CA ASP A 79 26.08 -27.19 -16.24
C ASP A 79 26.68 -28.52 -15.78
N PHE A 80 28.02 -28.64 -15.78
CA PHE A 80 28.70 -29.84 -15.30
C PHE A 80 28.59 -30.04 -13.79
N ILE A 81 28.72 -28.97 -12.99
CA ILE A 81 28.52 -28.99 -11.53
C ILE A 81 27.10 -29.42 -11.18
N LYS A 82 26.11 -28.94 -11.93
CA LYS A 82 24.70 -29.33 -11.78
C LYS A 82 24.33 -30.63 -12.51
N GLY A 83 25.29 -31.23 -13.20
CA GLY A 83 25.09 -32.45 -13.98
C GLY A 83 25.06 -33.68 -13.09
N ASP A 84 24.40 -34.74 -13.58
CA ASP A 84 24.22 -36.00 -12.84
C ASP A 84 25.53 -36.65 -12.41
N VAL A 85 26.60 -36.50 -13.19
CA VAL A 85 27.92 -37.06 -12.88
C VAL A 85 28.45 -36.52 -11.55
N VAL A 86 28.34 -35.20 -11.34
CA VAL A 86 28.82 -34.54 -10.12
C VAL A 86 27.84 -34.75 -8.98
N THR A 87 26.54 -34.54 -9.20
CA THR A 87 25.55 -34.62 -8.12
C THR A 87 25.35 -36.02 -7.59
N GLU A 88 25.36 -37.05 -8.44
CA GLU A 88 25.25 -38.45 -7.98
C GLU A 88 26.52 -38.92 -7.25
N SER A 89 27.70 -38.49 -7.71
CA SER A 89 28.95 -38.79 -7.04
C SER A 89 29.06 -38.10 -5.68
N ALA A 90 28.66 -36.82 -5.62
CA ALA A 90 28.58 -36.07 -4.36
C ALA A 90 27.57 -36.69 -3.39
N ARG A 91 26.38 -37.08 -3.88
CA ARG A 91 25.35 -37.77 -3.07
C ARG A 91 25.91 -39.01 -2.40
N LYS A 92 26.61 -39.87 -3.14
CA LYS A 92 27.21 -41.11 -2.61
C LYS A 92 28.28 -40.87 -1.53
N ILE A 93 29.00 -39.75 -1.61
CA ILE A 93 29.99 -39.38 -0.59
C ILE A 93 29.28 -38.80 0.64
N LEU A 94 28.32 -37.90 0.44
CA LEU A 94 27.53 -37.28 1.50
C LEU A 94 26.68 -38.30 2.29
N GLU A 95 26.16 -39.32 1.61
CA GLU A 95 25.44 -40.44 2.23
C GLU A 95 26.35 -41.20 3.21
N LYS A 96 27.64 -41.34 2.89
CA LYS A 96 28.62 -42.04 3.74
C LYS A 96 29.19 -41.16 4.85
N GLU A 97 29.46 -39.89 4.56
CA GLU A 97 30.18 -38.99 5.48
C GLU A 97 29.25 -38.19 6.40
N SER A 98 28.01 -37.93 5.99
CA SER A 98 27.09 -37.03 6.70
C SER A 98 25.66 -37.57 6.83
N ASN A 99 25.44 -38.86 6.52
CA ASN A 99 24.11 -39.50 6.51
C ASN A 99 23.07 -38.71 5.69
N TYR A 100 23.50 -38.06 4.60
CA TYR A 100 22.59 -37.32 3.73
C TYR A 100 21.62 -38.28 3.02
N THR A 101 20.32 -38.07 3.20
CA THR A 101 19.26 -38.92 2.64
C THR A 101 18.59 -38.34 1.39
N GLY A 102 19.06 -37.19 0.91
CA GLY A 102 18.44 -36.53 -0.24
C GLY A 102 18.81 -37.15 -1.59
N THR A 103 18.01 -36.84 -2.59
CA THR A 103 18.19 -37.29 -3.97
C THR A 103 19.18 -36.40 -4.74
N SER A 104 19.67 -36.89 -5.89
CA SER A 104 20.50 -36.10 -6.81
C SER A 104 19.77 -34.82 -7.29
N ASN A 105 18.46 -34.90 -7.54
CA ASN A 105 17.67 -33.75 -7.96
C ASN A 105 17.56 -32.69 -6.86
N GLN A 106 17.38 -33.09 -5.59
CA GLN A 106 17.40 -32.15 -4.47
C GLN A 106 18.75 -31.45 -4.35
N LEU A 107 19.87 -32.15 -4.55
CA LEU A 107 21.19 -31.50 -4.60
C LEU A 107 21.29 -30.48 -5.74
N LYS A 108 20.80 -30.80 -6.94
CA LYS A 108 20.79 -29.86 -8.07
C LYS A 108 20.04 -28.57 -7.76
N GLU A 109 18.92 -28.66 -7.03
CA GLU A 109 18.12 -27.51 -6.61
C GLU A 109 18.80 -26.70 -5.51
N MET A 110 19.51 -27.35 -4.59
CA MET A 110 20.26 -26.69 -3.52
C MET A 110 21.51 -25.96 -4.04
N ILE A 111 22.09 -26.42 -5.14
CA ILE A 111 23.32 -25.86 -5.72
C ILE A 111 23.00 -24.71 -6.68
N SER A 112 23.59 -23.56 -6.40
CA SER A 112 23.67 -22.42 -7.32
C SER A 112 25.14 -22.15 -7.66
N VAL A 113 25.42 -21.91 -8.94
CA VAL A 113 26.77 -21.51 -9.38
C VAL A 113 26.68 -20.04 -9.78
N GLU A 114 27.35 -19.19 -8.99
CA GLU A 114 27.41 -17.74 -9.16
C GLU A 114 28.76 -17.37 -9.79
N GLN A 115 28.73 -16.72 -10.96
CA GLN A 115 29.92 -16.22 -11.65
C GLN A 115 30.06 -14.72 -11.42
N THR A 116 31.27 -14.25 -11.12
CA THR A 116 31.56 -12.81 -11.19
C THR A 116 31.86 -12.43 -12.64
N GLN A 117 31.21 -11.37 -13.15
CA GLN A 117 31.40 -10.95 -14.55
C GLN A 117 32.87 -10.68 -14.86
N ASN A 118 33.33 -11.11 -16.04
CA ASN A 118 34.72 -10.99 -16.49
C ASN A 118 35.75 -11.65 -15.55
N SER A 119 35.31 -12.60 -14.73
CA SER A 119 36.17 -13.36 -13.84
C SER A 119 36.22 -14.83 -14.22
N GLN A 120 37.42 -15.42 -14.06
CA GLN A 120 37.63 -16.87 -14.10
C GLN A 120 37.26 -17.56 -12.77
N MET A 121 36.92 -16.75 -11.76
CA MET A 121 36.44 -17.22 -10.47
C MET A 121 34.92 -17.40 -10.50
N PHE A 122 34.49 -18.53 -9.98
CA PHE A 122 33.08 -18.82 -9.76
C PHE A 122 32.88 -19.39 -8.36
N SER A 123 31.67 -19.24 -7.86
CA SER A 123 31.27 -19.62 -6.52
C SER A 123 30.20 -20.70 -6.60
N ILE A 124 30.41 -21.81 -5.91
CA ILE A 124 29.40 -22.84 -5.68
C ILE A 124 28.73 -22.48 -4.36
N LYS A 125 27.50 -21.97 -4.44
CA LYS A 125 26.67 -21.62 -3.31
C LYS A 125 25.63 -22.71 -3.10
N VAL A 126 25.62 -23.30 -1.92
CA VAL A 126 24.63 -24.31 -1.54
C VAL A 126 23.70 -23.72 -0.50
N THR A 127 22.39 -23.94 -0.68
CA THR A 127 21.36 -23.47 0.26
C THR A 127 20.66 -24.65 0.92
N SER A 128 20.72 -24.75 2.25
CA SER A 128 20.07 -25.83 3.03
C SER A 128 19.38 -25.28 4.29
N PRO A 129 18.39 -25.98 4.88
CA PRO A 129 17.84 -25.64 6.20
C PRO A 129 18.86 -25.78 7.34
N ASP A 130 19.91 -26.60 7.17
CA ASP A 130 21.00 -26.74 8.14
C ASP A 130 22.27 -26.03 7.63
N PRO A 131 22.85 -25.07 8.39
CA PRO A 131 24.06 -24.35 7.98
C PRO A 131 25.31 -25.25 7.88
N VAL A 132 25.40 -26.32 8.69
CA VAL A 132 26.51 -27.27 8.66
C VAL A 132 26.41 -28.14 7.41
N GLU A 133 25.21 -28.64 7.14
CA GLU A 133 24.92 -29.41 5.92
C GLU A 133 25.24 -28.60 4.67
N ALA A 134 24.83 -27.32 4.59
CA ALA A 134 25.12 -26.45 3.45
C ALA A 134 26.64 -26.31 3.19
N ALA A 135 27.45 -26.15 4.25
CA ALA A 135 28.90 -26.06 4.11
C ALA A 135 29.53 -27.39 3.66
N ASN A 136 29.09 -28.51 4.22
CA ASN A 136 29.57 -29.83 3.87
C ASN A 136 29.27 -30.17 2.40
N ILE A 137 28.02 -29.96 1.97
CA ILE A 137 27.61 -30.19 0.58
C ILE A 137 28.44 -29.31 -0.37
N ALA A 138 28.60 -28.02 -0.08
CA ALA A 138 29.38 -27.12 -0.94
C ALA A 138 30.84 -27.56 -1.09
N ASN A 139 31.46 -28.04 -0.01
CA ASN A 139 32.84 -28.54 -0.02
C ASN A 139 32.95 -29.88 -0.77
N VAL A 140 32.03 -30.83 -0.54
CA VAL A 140 32.04 -32.13 -1.22
C VAL A 140 31.78 -31.96 -2.72
N VAL A 141 30.80 -31.16 -3.11
CA VAL A 141 30.50 -30.88 -4.52
C VAL A 141 31.71 -30.26 -5.22
N ALA A 142 32.38 -29.29 -4.58
CA ALA A 142 33.61 -28.69 -5.13
C ALA A 142 34.73 -29.73 -5.31
N SER A 143 34.94 -30.61 -4.33
CA SER A 143 35.95 -31.68 -4.40
C SER A 143 35.63 -32.70 -5.48
N VAL A 144 34.36 -33.10 -5.63
CA VAL A 144 33.91 -34.04 -6.66
C VAL A 144 34.05 -33.41 -8.04
N PHE A 145 33.61 -32.16 -8.21
CA PHE A 145 33.79 -31.43 -9.46
C PHE A 145 35.26 -31.34 -9.85
N GLN A 146 36.16 -30.99 -8.93
CA GLN A 146 37.59 -30.94 -9.22
C GLN A 146 38.12 -32.29 -9.74
N LYS A 147 37.68 -33.39 -9.13
CA LYS A 147 38.07 -34.75 -9.53
C LYS A 147 37.51 -35.15 -10.89
N GLU A 148 36.22 -34.93 -11.12
CA GLU A 148 35.55 -35.34 -12.36
C GLU A 148 35.89 -34.40 -13.54
N ALA A 149 36.11 -33.11 -13.30
CA ALA A 149 36.52 -32.16 -14.33
C ALA A 149 37.90 -32.53 -14.90
N LYS A 150 38.82 -33.00 -14.05
CA LYS A 150 40.11 -33.53 -14.51
C LYS A 150 39.95 -34.70 -15.47
N LYS A 151 38.93 -35.53 -15.27
CA LYS A 151 38.66 -36.73 -16.07
C LYS A 151 37.96 -36.43 -17.40
N TYR A 152 37.05 -35.45 -17.42
CA TYR A 152 36.14 -35.25 -18.56
C TYR A 152 36.39 -33.97 -19.37
N THR A 153 37.05 -32.95 -18.81
CA THR A 153 37.12 -31.62 -19.47
C THR A 153 38.55 -31.13 -19.75
N ASN A 154 39.57 -31.98 -19.58
CA ASN A 154 41.00 -31.57 -19.60
C ASN A 154 41.28 -30.34 -18.71
N ALA A 155 40.42 -30.09 -17.72
CA ALA A 155 40.53 -28.98 -16.79
C ALA A 155 41.55 -29.35 -15.70
N ASP A 156 42.82 -29.45 -16.11
CA ASP A 156 43.95 -29.81 -15.25
C ASP A 156 44.20 -28.79 -14.12
N LYS A 157 43.48 -27.66 -14.08
CA LYS A 157 43.70 -26.58 -13.13
C LYS A 157 42.41 -25.91 -12.64
N VAL A 158 41.40 -26.70 -12.29
CA VAL A 158 40.39 -26.23 -11.33
C VAL A 158 41.02 -26.29 -9.94
N SER A 159 41.10 -25.15 -9.26
CA SER A 159 41.57 -25.07 -7.88
C SER A 159 40.51 -24.46 -6.97
N VAL A 160 40.35 -25.03 -5.78
CA VAL A 160 39.54 -24.44 -4.72
C VAL A 160 40.37 -23.36 -4.05
N ILE A 161 39.92 -22.11 -4.15
CA ILE A 161 40.58 -20.96 -3.51
C ILE A 161 40.13 -20.84 -2.07
N SER A 162 38.82 -20.95 -1.84
CA SER A 162 38.22 -20.82 -0.52
C SER A 162 37.23 -21.95 -0.30
N LYS A 163 37.37 -22.66 0.81
CA LYS A 163 36.39 -23.65 1.27
C LYS A 163 35.15 -22.95 1.82
N ALA A 164 34.01 -23.64 1.78
CA ALA A 164 32.80 -23.18 2.43
C ALA A 164 32.92 -23.28 3.95
N GLU A 165 32.62 -22.18 4.63
CA GLU A 165 32.48 -22.11 6.09
C GLU A 165 31.00 -22.15 6.48
N VAL A 166 30.75 -22.56 7.72
CA VAL A 166 29.39 -22.61 8.28
C VAL A 166 28.88 -21.19 8.49
N ASN A 167 27.82 -20.82 7.78
CA ASN A 167 27.19 -19.51 7.91
C ASN A 167 25.86 -19.62 8.67
N ASN A 168 25.86 -19.18 9.94
CA ASN A 168 24.69 -19.20 10.81
C ASN A 168 23.69 -18.05 10.53
N LYS A 169 23.93 -17.21 9.52
CA LYS A 169 22.99 -16.16 9.12
C LYS A 169 22.05 -16.69 8.04
N PRO A 170 20.73 -16.71 8.27
CA PRO A 170 19.79 -17.16 7.26
C PRO A 170 19.77 -16.18 6.08
N VAL A 171 19.72 -16.71 4.87
CA VAL A 171 19.62 -15.95 3.61
C VAL A 171 18.19 -15.89 3.07
N SER A 172 17.28 -16.65 3.66
CA SER A 172 15.86 -16.67 3.34
C SER A 172 15.06 -17.05 4.59
N PRO A 173 13.84 -16.52 4.78
CA PRO A 173 13.16 -15.55 3.93
C PRO A 173 13.73 -14.12 4.03
N ASN A 174 13.63 -13.36 2.93
CA ASN A 174 13.95 -11.94 2.94
C ASN A 174 12.80 -11.15 3.57
N ALA A 175 12.86 -10.97 4.89
CA ALA A 175 11.79 -10.33 5.66
C ALA A 175 11.39 -8.95 5.10
N VAL A 176 12.36 -8.12 4.71
CA VAL A 176 12.09 -6.79 4.13
C VAL A 176 11.28 -6.88 2.85
N ILE A 177 11.65 -7.78 1.94
CA ILE A 177 10.97 -7.96 0.65
C ILE A 177 9.56 -8.53 0.88
N ASN A 178 9.43 -9.54 1.72
CA ASN A 178 8.12 -10.15 2.01
C ASN A 178 7.17 -9.15 2.65
N LEU A 179 7.64 -8.35 3.61
CA LEU A 179 6.83 -7.32 4.25
C LEU A 179 6.44 -6.21 3.27
N ALA A 180 7.35 -5.79 2.39
CA ALA A 180 7.03 -4.83 1.34
C ALA A 180 5.94 -5.36 0.40
N ILE A 181 6.02 -6.64 -0.01
CA ILE A 181 4.97 -7.30 -0.79
C ILE A 181 3.64 -7.31 -0.01
N GLY A 182 3.67 -7.63 1.29
CA GLY A 182 2.49 -7.61 2.15
C GLY A 182 1.83 -6.23 2.24
N VAL A 183 2.62 -5.17 2.35
CA VAL A 183 2.13 -3.78 2.36
C VAL A 183 1.49 -3.41 1.02
N VAL A 184 2.14 -3.73 -0.10
CA VAL A 184 1.61 -3.43 -1.44
C VAL A 184 0.30 -4.18 -1.67
N LEU A 185 0.24 -5.48 -1.34
CA LEU A 185 -0.99 -6.25 -1.45
C LEU A 185 -2.09 -5.72 -0.52
N GLY A 186 -1.75 -5.37 0.73
CA GLY A 186 -2.67 -4.76 1.68
C GLY A 186 -3.24 -3.42 1.20
N LEU A 187 -2.43 -2.60 0.53
CA LEU A 187 -2.86 -1.34 -0.08
C LEU A 187 -3.82 -1.59 -1.24
N ILE A 188 -3.48 -2.50 -2.16
CA ILE A 188 -4.33 -2.84 -3.31
C ILE A 188 -5.70 -3.34 -2.83
N VAL A 189 -5.71 -4.27 -1.86
CA VAL A 189 -6.95 -4.78 -1.28
C VAL A 189 -7.70 -3.68 -0.52
N GLY A 190 -7.00 -2.86 0.27
CA GLY A 190 -7.59 -1.75 1.01
C GLY A 190 -8.28 -0.71 0.11
N VAL A 191 -7.65 -0.35 -1.02
CA VAL A 191 -8.24 0.54 -2.03
C VAL A 191 -9.44 -0.13 -2.69
N GLY A 192 -9.32 -1.40 -3.09
CA GLY A 192 -10.43 -2.15 -3.68
C GLY A 192 -11.65 -2.20 -2.75
N VAL A 193 -11.44 -2.49 -1.47
CA VAL A 193 -12.51 -2.48 -0.45
C VAL A 193 -13.07 -1.08 -0.24
N ALA A 194 -12.25 -0.03 -0.24
CA ALA A 194 -12.71 1.35 -0.13
C ALA A 194 -13.62 1.75 -1.31
N LEU A 195 -13.25 1.38 -2.53
CA LEU A 195 -14.05 1.63 -3.74
C LEU A 195 -15.37 0.85 -3.71
N ILE A 196 -15.34 -0.44 -3.38
CA ILE A 196 -16.55 -1.27 -3.24
C ILE A 196 -17.46 -0.66 -2.19
N THR A 197 -16.92 -0.27 -1.02
CA THR A 197 -17.72 0.35 0.05
C THR A 197 -18.36 1.67 -0.42
N GLU A 198 -17.71 2.42 -1.32
CA GLU A 198 -18.32 3.63 -1.90
C GLU A 198 -19.40 3.30 -2.93
N MET A 199 -19.18 2.32 -3.81
CA MET A 199 -20.17 1.91 -4.81
C MET A 199 -21.47 1.42 -4.15
N PHE A 200 -21.38 0.78 -2.99
CA PHE A 200 -22.54 0.34 -2.22
C PHE A 200 -23.10 1.42 -1.27
N ASN A 201 -22.46 2.59 -1.19
CA ASN A 201 -22.92 3.69 -0.36
C ASN A 201 -24.05 4.46 -1.06
N ARG A 202 -25.29 3.99 -0.87
CA ARG A 202 -26.53 4.60 -1.41
C ARG A 202 -26.98 5.84 -0.64
N ASN A 203 -26.07 6.77 -0.33
CA ASN A 203 -26.49 8.06 0.21
C ASN A 203 -26.92 8.97 -0.93
N VAL A 204 -28.19 9.40 -0.91
CA VAL A 204 -28.70 10.44 -1.80
C VAL A 204 -28.04 11.76 -1.40
N LYS A 205 -27.09 12.24 -2.20
CA LYS A 205 -26.31 13.46 -1.91
C LYS A 205 -26.77 14.68 -2.68
N SER A 206 -27.65 14.52 -3.68
CA SER A 206 -28.14 15.63 -4.50
C SER A 206 -29.65 15.75 -4.41
N GLN A 207 -30.12 17.00 -4.29
CA GLN A 207 -31.52 17.40 -4.41
C GLN A 207 -32.10 17.00 -5.78
N ASP A 208 -31.27 17.10 -6.83
CA ASP A 208 -31.64 16.78 -8.20
C ASP A 208 -31.95 15.28 -8.36
N PHE A 209 -31.27 14.41 -7.59
CA PHE A 209 -31.58 12.98 -7.57
C PHE A 209 -33.02 12.70 -7.09
N VAL A 210 -33.55 13.51 -6.17
CA VAL A 210 -34.92 13.35 -5.65
C VAL A 210 -35.94 13.82 -6.68
N THR A 211 -35.69 14.94 -7.33
CA THR A 211 -36.61 15.51 -8.32
C THR A 211 -36.58 14.77 -9.65
N ASP A 212 -35.40 14.45 -10.18
CA ASP A 212 -35.24 13.90 -11.53
C ASP A 212 -35.45 12.38 -11.59
N VAL A 213 -35.06 11.64 -10.54
CA VAL A 213 -35.17 10.16 -10.53
C VAL A 213 -36.48 9.69 -9.89
N MET A 214 -36.92 10.35 -8.81
CA MET A 214 -38.15 9.95 -8.11
C MET A 214 -39.39 10.76 -8.55
N GLY A 215 -39.22 11.84 -9.31
CA GLY A 215 -40.32 12.68 -9.80
C GLY A 215 -41.04 13.44 -8.69
N ILE A 216 -40.42 13.59 -7.52
CA ILE A 216 -41.04 14.24 -6.35
C ILE A 216 -40.56 15.70 -6.30
N PRO A 217 -41.47 16.69 -6.26
CA PRO A 217 -41.09 18.09 -6.11
C PRO A 217 -40.47 18.32 -4.73
N VAL A 218 -39.29 18.95 -4.69
CA VAL A 218 -38.63 19.33 -3.44
C VAL A 218 -39.31 20.59 -2.91
N LEU A 219 -40.01 20.46 -1.77
CA LEU A 219 -40.82 21.54 -1.20
C LEU A 219 -40.00 22.53 -0.35
N ALA A 220 -38.93 22.06 0.30
CA ALA A 220 -38.05 22.88 1.13
C ALA A 220 -36.69 22.19 1.33
N ASN A 221 -35.62 22.97 1.47
CA ASN A 221 -34.29 22.50 1.87
C ASN A 221 -33.98 23.03 3.28
N ILE A 222 -33.74 22.12 4.23
CA ILE A 222 -33.38 22.50 5.60
C ILE A 222 -31.86 22.35 5.75
N PRO A 223 -31.10 23.46 5.74
CA PRO A 223 -29.66 23.39 5.93
C PRO A 223 -29.34 22.86 7.34
N LEU A 224 -28.51 21.81 7.40
CA LEU A 224 -27.98 21.33 8.67
C LEU A 224 -26.90 22.30 9.16
N PHE A 225 -27.27 23.16 10.11
CA PHE A 225 -26.32 24.04 10.78
C PHE A 225 -25.40 23.23 11.72
N ASP A 226 -24.09 23.46 11.61
CA ASP A 226 -23.10 22.88 12.53
C ASP A 226 -23.46 23.26 13.97
N LYS A 227 -23.59 22.26 14.86
CA LYS A 227 -23.90 22.45 16.30
C LYS A 227 -22.97 23.47 16.96
N LYS A 228 -21.71 23.54 16.49
CA LYS A 228 -20.72 24.49 17.01
C LYS A 228 -21.04 25.94 16.66
N LYS A 229 -21.61 26.19 15.47
CA LYS A 229 -22.10 27.51 15.04
C LYS A 229 -23.43 27.86 15.71
N MET A 230 -24.31 26.88 15.91
CA MET A 230 -25.59 27.08 16.61
C MET A 230 -25.40 27.67 18.01
N GLY A 231 -24.43 27.15 18.78
CA GLY A 231 -24.09 27.71 20.09
C GLY A 231 -23.53 29.14 20.04
N GLN A 232 -22.95 29.56 18.92
CA GLN A 232 -22.54 30.97 18.72
C GLN A 232 -23.75 31.85 18.40
N TYR A 233 -24.69 31.40 17.57
CA TYR A 233 -25.91 32.14 17.28
C TYR A 233 -26.82 32.30 18.52
N THR A 234 -26.94 31.28 19.38
CA THR A 234 -27.68 31.39 20.64
C THR A 234 -27.00 32.36 21.62
N LYS A 235 -25.66 32.36 21.67
CA LYS A 235 -24.89 33.33 22.46
C LYS A 235 -25.00 34.75 21.88
N LEU A 236 -25.05 34.88 20.57
CA LEU A 236 -25.27 36.15 19.90
C LEU A 236 -26.66 36.67 20.24
N GLN A 237 -27.72 35.88 19.98
CA GLN A 237 -29.12 36.21 20.28
C GLN A 237 -29.34 36.64 21.75
N SER A 238 -28.73 35.95 22.70
CA SER A 238 -28.82 36.33 24.12
C SER A 238 -28.11 37.64 24.44
N ARG A 239 -27.01 37.99 23.75
CA ARG A 239 -26.40 39.33 23.84
C ARG A 239 -27.29 40.39 23.20
N ILE A 240 -27.90 40.11 22.04
CA ILE A 240 -28.83 41.06 21.41
C ILE A 240 -30.00 41.38 22.36
N MET A 241 -30.60 40.36 22.97
CA MET A 241 -31.73 40.54 23.88
C MET A 241 -31.36 41.27 25.18
N ASN A 242 -30.14 41.08 25.70
CA ASN A 242 -29.73 41.69 26.97
C ASN A 242 -29.05 43.06 26.82
N GLU A 243 -28.35 43.30 25.71
CA GLU A 243 -27.50 44.47 25.51
C GLU A 243 -28.00 45.40 24.39
N GLY A 244 -29.00 45.00 23.60
CA GLY A 244 -29.70 45.87 22.64
C GLY A 244 -28.89 46.32 21.41
N THR A 245 -27.64 45.89 21.26
CA THR A 245 -26.76 46.29 20.14
C THR A 245 -26.00 45.10 19.55
N VAL A 246 -25.81 45.12 18.23
CA VAL A 246 -24.96 44.15 17.51
C VAL A 246 -24.02 44.88 16.57
N THR A 247 -22.72 44.70 16.77
CA THR A 247 -21.66 45.07 15.83
C THR A 247 -21.41 43.90 14.89
N PHE A 248 -21.64 44.09 13.59
CA PHE A 248 -21.26 43.13 12.56
C PHE A 248 -19.93 43.57 11.99
N GLU A 249 -18.87 42.80 12.20
CA GLU A 249 -17.62 42.97 11.46
C GLU A 249 -17.83 42.27 10.11
N SER A 250 -18.28 43.02 9.10
CA SER A 250 -18.55 42.47 7.78
C SER A 250 -17.24 42.27 7.03
N GLU A 251 -16.86 41.01 6.78
CA GLU A 251 -15.90 40.70 5.73
C GLU A 251 -16.75 40.45 4.46
N TYR A 252 -16.78 41.46 3.60
CA TYR A 252 -17.62 41.57 2.40
C TYR A 252 -17.55 40.28 1.54
N TYR A 253 -18.64 39.50 1.51
CA TYR A 253 -18.94 38.61 0.39
C TYR A 253 -20.10 39.25 -0.37
N ALA A 254 -19.79 39.94 -1.47
CA ALA A 254 -20.80 40.38 -2.41
C ALA A 254 -21.49 39.13 -2.97
N VAL A 255 -22.74 38.91 -2.56
CA VAL A 255 -23.67 38.04 -3.28
C VAL A 255 -24.36 38.97 -4.27
N ASP A 256 -24.02 38.84 -5.56
CA ASP A 256 -24.78 39.46 -6.63
C ASP A 256 -26.23 38.94 -6.54
N MET A 257 -27.14 39.81 -6.12
CA MET A 257 -28.57 39.60 -6.28
C MET A 257 -29.01 40.50 -7.42
N ASP A 258 -28.98 39.95 -8.63
CA ASP A 258 -29.30 40.65 -9.88
C ASP A 258 -30.83 40.78 -10.14
N ASP A 259 -31.66 40.54 -9.12
CA ASP A 259 -33.12 40.70 -9.22
C ASP A 259 -33.59 41.80 -8.26
N GLU A 260 -33.65 43.03 -8.78
CA GLU A 260 -34.37 44.14 -8.16
C GLU A 260 -35.86 43.77 -8.01
N VAL A 261 -36.29 43.56 -6.77
CA VAL A 261 -37.72 43.51 -6.44
C VAL A 261 -38.20 44.95 -6.26
N ASP A 262 -38.92 45.42 -7.26
CA ASP A 262 -39.49 46.78 -7.35
C ASP A 262 -40.37 47.11 -6.12
N GLY A 263 -40.02 48.15 -5.35
CA GLY A 263 -40.86 48.69 -4.28
C GLY A 263 -40.25 48.92 -2.89
N LEU A 264 -38.92 48.85 -2.70
CA LEU A 264 -38.27 49.21 -1.43
C LEU A 264 -37.17 50.26 -1.65
N ASP A 265 -37.57 51.52 -1.82
CA ASP A 265 -36.67 52.67 -1.68
C ASP A 265 -36.35 52.86 -0.18
N LEU A 266 -35.31 52.17 0.29
CA LEU A 266 -34.66 52.47 1.55
C LEU A 266 -33.21 52.84 1.26
N ASP A 267 -32.97 54.14 1.14
CA ASP A 267 -31.62 54.71 1.19
C ASP A 267 -30.99 54.35 2.54
N PHE A 268 -30.21 53.27 2.57
CA PHE A 268 -29.37 52.95 3.71
C PHE A 268 -28.11 53.84 3.67
N PRO A 269 -27.84 54.64 4.72
CA PRO A 269 -26.62 55.45 4.77
C PRO A 269 -25.40 54.53 4.86
N SER A 270 -24.50 54.68 3.89
CA SER A 270 -23.38 53.79 3.59
C SER A 270 -22.17 53.89 4.54
N ASP A 271 -22.34 54.28 5.81
CA ASP A 271 -21.17 54.63 6.65
C ASP A 271 -21.31 54.35 8.16
N GLN A 272 -22.10 53.36 8.57
CA GLN A 272 -22.12 52.92 9.99
C GLN A 272 -22.12 51.39 10.13
N ASP A 273 -21.00 50.83 10.59
CA ASP A 273 -20.80 49.42 10.99
C ASP A 273 -21.58 49.02 12.27
N THR A 274 -22.52 49.86 12.71
CA THR A 274 -23.30 49.66 13.94
C THR A 274 -24.77 49.98 13.71
N ILE A 275 -25.60 48.93 13.69
CA ILE A 275 -27.05 49.08 13.64
C ILE A 275 -27.57 49.19 15.07
N ASN A 276 -28.06 50.36 15.45
CA ASN A 276 -28.71 50.56 16.74
C ASN A 276 -30.19 50.10 16.66
N LEU A 277 -30.49 48.97 17.30
CA LEU A 277 -31.80 48.31 17.25
C LEU A 277 -32.91 49.08 17.98
N GLU A 278 -32.58 50.06 18.82
CA GLU A 278 -33.57 50.91 19.49
C GLU A 278 -34.30 51.84 18.51
N LYS A 279 -33.72 52.08 17.32
CA LYS A 279 -34.36 52.84 16.23
C LYS A 279 -35.23 51.99 15.31
N ILE A 280 -35.22 50.67 15.48
CA ILE A 280 -36.06 49.76 14.70
C ILE A 280 -37.35 49.55 15.49
N ASN A 281 -38.46 50.02 14.91
CA ASN A 281 -39.78 49.91 15.54
C ASN A 281 -40.26 48.45 15.53
N LEU A 282 -39.89 47.70 16.58
CA LEU A 282 -40.17 46.27 16.75
C LEU A 282 -41.66 45.93 16.91
N ASP A 283 -42.52 46.92 17.20
CA ASP A 283 -43.98 46.70 17.34
C ASP A 283 -44.64 46.18 16.05
N ARG A 284 -44.05 46.42 14.87
CA ARG A 284 -44.52 45.82 13.61
C ARG A 284 -44.12 44.35 13.43
N ILE A 285 -43.05 43.90 14.09
CA ILE A 285 -42.52 42.53 13.96
C ILE A 285 -43.18 41.60 14.99
N THR A 286 -43.55 42.11 16.17
CA THR A 286 -44.22 41.29 17.18
C THR A 286 -45.63 40.87 16.75
N ARG A 287 -46.32 41.65 15.92
CA ARG A 287 -47.68 41.31 15.44
C ARG A 287 -47.75 40.05 14.58
N SER A 288 -46.69 39.69 13.86
CA SER A 288 -46.65 38.49 13.03
C SER A 288 -46.23 37.22 13.79
N ILE A 289 -45.72 37.34 15.02
CA ILE A 289 -45.33 36.18 15.83
C ILE A 289 -46.51 35.66 16.67
N ASP A 290 -47.35 36.55 17.21
CA ASP A 290 -48.55 36.15 17.95
C ASP A 290 -49.59 35.46 17.03
N GLU A 291 -49.73 35.92 15.78
CA GLU A 291 -50.61 35.26 14.79
C GLU A 291 -50.11 33.86 14.39
N LEU A 292 -48.80 33.59 14.45
CA LEU A 292 -48.22 32.28 14.13
C LEU A 292 -48.28 31.29 15.31
N GLN A 293 -48.22 31.77 16.56
CA GLN A 293 -48.39 30.92 17.75
C GLN A 293 -49.85 30.48 17.95
N ASP A 294 -50.83 31.32 17.61
CA ASP A 294 -52.25 30.97 17.69
C ASP A 294 -52.68 29.94 16.62
N GLU A 295 -52.01 29.90 15.46
CA GLU A 295 -52.22 28.85 14.45
C GLU A 295 -51.61 27.49 14.84
N GLU A 296 -50.45 27.49 15.49
CA GLU A 296 -49.77 26.26 15.94
C GLU A 296 -50.50 25.59 17.12
N TYR A 297 -51.09 26.39 18.02
CA TYR A 297 -51.94 25.88 19.10
C TYR A 297 -53.26 25.27 18.59
N ASN A 298 -53.91 25.91 17.61
CA ASN A 298 -55.17 25.43 17.02
C ASN A 298 -55.01 24.16 16.16
N GLN A 299 -53.85 23.92 15.54
CA GLN A 299 -53.62 22.69 14.78
C GLN A 299 -53.36 21.47 15.67
N ASN A 300 -52.74 21.64 16.83
CA ASN A 300 -52.47 20.55 17.76
C ASN A 300 -53.74 20.05 18.48
N ASP A 301 -54.68 20.94 18.82
CA ASP A 301 -55.94 20.55 19.47
C ASP A 301 -56.87 19.78 18.51
N ARG A 302 -56.86 20.12 17.21
CA ARG A 302 -57.62 19.37 16.18
C ARG A 302 -57.06 17.97 15.90
N ARG A 303 -55.76 17.74 16.14
CA ARG A 303 -55.15 16.39 16.03
C ARG A 303 -55.48 15.52 17.24
N SER A 304 -55.64 16.11 18.42
CA SER A 304 -55.95 15.36 19.64
C SER A 304 -57.40 14.85 19.72
N GLN A 305 -58.35 15.47 19.00
CA GLN A 305 -59.75 15.00 18.95
C GLN A 305 -60.03 13.91 17.90
N ARG A 306 -59.14 13.68 16.93
CA ARG A 306 -59.30 12.60 15.92
C ARG A 306 -58.79 11.22 16.38
N HIS A 307 -58.35 11.08 17.63
CA HIS A 307 -57.89 9.80 18.20
C HIS A 307 -58.79 9.25 19.32
N ARG A 308 -60.00 9.80 19.47
CA ARG A 308 -61.06 9.24 20.32
C ARG A 308 -62.38 9.14 19.58
N VAL A 309 -62.48 8.25 18.58
CA VAL A 309 -63.65 7.43 18.22
C VAL A 309 -63.13 6.20 17.49
#